data_AF-A0A1A7GDQ1-F1
#
_entry.id   AF-A0A1A7GDQ1-F1
#
_cell.length_a   1.000
_cell.length_b   1.000
_cell.length_c   1.000
_cell.angle_alpha   90.00
_cell.angle_beta   90.00
_cell.angle_gamma   90.00
#
_symmetry.space_group_name_H-M   'P 1'
#
loop_
_entity.id
_entity.type
_entity.pdbx_description
1 polymer ?
#
loop_
_entity_poly.entity_id
_entity_poly.type
_entity_poly.pdbx_seq_one_letter_code
_entity_poly.pdbx_strand_id
1 'polypeptide(L)'
;MPAEPTTEQLEVAHQRMRALPRCGEWPATLAEALQDKTRAKLLRLLAQHPGPDVSPPVRTEGGARPRRTWRPPQHAAAPQFDPKRAASGERDE
;
A
#
# COMPACT_ATOMS: atom_id res chain seq x y z
N MET A 1 -4.97 -18.86 -17.53
CA MET A 1 -3.77 -19.16 -16.74
C MET A 1 -2.92 -17.89 -16.76
N PRO A 2 -2.69 -17.20 -15.62
CA PRO A 2 -1.71 -16.12 -15.61
C PRO A 2 -0.36 -16.72 -16.04
N ALA A 3 0.36 -16.02 -16.92
CA ALA A 3 1.68 -16.46 -17.34
C ALA A 3 2.62 -16.46 -16.13
N GLU A 4 3.38 -17.54 -15.94
CA GLU A 4 4.42 -17.57 -14.91
C GLU A 4 5.45 -16.47 -15.24
N PRO A 5 5.80 -15.61 -14.26
CA PRO A 5 6.75 -14.54 -14.50
C PRO A 5 8.13 -15.10 -14.81
N THR A 6 8.82 -14.49 -15.78
CA THR A 6 10.17 -14.93 -16.16
C THR A 6 11.16 -14.63 -15.04
N THR A 7 12.31 -15.34 -15.03
CA THR A 7 13.37 -15.10 -14.04
C THR A 7 13.82 -13.64 -14.03
N GLU A 8 13.96 -13.01 -15.20
CA GLU A 8 14.31 -11.59 -15.32
C GLU A 8 13.28 -10.68 -14.64
N GLN A 9 11.98 -10.96 -14.78
CA GLN A 9 10.93 -10.19 -14.12
C GLN A 9 11.00 -10.33 -12.60
N LEU A 10 11.35 -11.51 -12.10
CA LEU A 10 11.54 -11.76 -10.66
C LEU A 10 12.78 -11.04 -10.13
N GLU A 11 13.86 -10.95 -10.90
CA GLU A 11 15.07 -10.20 -10.54
C GLU A 11 14.78 -8.70 -10.45
N VAL A 12 14.08 -8.13 -11.43
CA VAL A 12 13.66 -6.72 -11.40
C VAL A 12 12.75 -6.44 -10.20
N ALA A 13 11.79 -7.33 -9.91
CA ALA A 13 10.93 -7.21 -8.74
C ALA A 13 11.73 -7.29 -7.43
N HIS A 14 12.74 -8.16 -7.37
CA HIS A 14 13.63 -8.32 -6.21
C HIS A 14 14.46 -7.06 -5.96
N GLN A 15 15.06 -6.48 -7.01
CA GLN A 15 15.79 -5.23 -6.91
C GLN A 15 14.89 -4.08 -6.42
N ARG A 16 13.67 -3.97 -6.96
CA ARG A 16 12.68 -2.97 -6.53
C ARG A 16 12.34 -3.12 -5.05
N MET A 17 12.10 -4.34 -4.58
CA MET A 17 11.85 -4.61 -3.16
C MET A 17 13.01 -4.20 -2.27
N ARG A 18 14.26 -4.50 -2.67
CA ARG A 18 15.46 -4.09 -1.93
C ARG A 18 15.66 -2.58 -1.90
N ALA A 19 15.22 -1.88 -2.94
CA ALA A 19 15.30 -0.42 -3.01
C ALA A 19 14.28 0.29 -2.11
N LEU A 20 13.24 -0.42 -1.61
CA LEU A 20 12.26 0.19 -0.72
C LEU A 20 12.86 0.42 0.68
N PRO A 21 12.77 1.64 1.24
CA PRO A 21 13.35 1.96 2.54
C PRO A 21 12.70 1.21 3.72
N ARG A 22 11.51 0.64 3.51
CA ARG A 22 10.81 -0.20 4.51
C ARG A 22 11.23 -1.68 4.46
N CYS A 23 12.06 -2.06 3.48
CA CYS A 23 12.46 -3.44 3.21
C CYS A 23 13.96 -3.65 3.49
N GLY A 24 14.49 -3.01 4.54
CA GLY A 24 15.90 -3.10 4.93
C GLY A 24 16.37 -4.52 5.27
N GLU A 25 15.46 -5.41 5.67
CA GLU A 25 15.74 -6.82 5.97
C GLU A 25 15.37 -7.77 4.81
N TRP A 26 15.25 -7.24 3.59
CA TRP A 26 14.96 -8.09 2.44
C TRP A 26 16.18 -8.94 2.05
N PRO A 27 15.98 -10.23 1.67
CA PRO A 27 17.08 -11.12 1.32
C PRO A 27 18.02 -10.56 0.25
N ALA A 28 19.32 -10.79 0.45
CA ALA A 28 20.35 -10.28 -0.45
C ALA A 28 20.27 -10.92 -1.84
N THR A 29 19.86 -12.18 -1.90
CA THR A 29 19.78 -12.98 -3.13
C THR A 29 18.33 -13.32 -3.48
N LEU A 30 18.04 -13.47 -4.78
CA LEU A 30 16.73 -13.92 -5.25
C LEU A 30 16.43 -15.35 -4.76
N ALA A 31 17.43 -16.24 -4.76
CA ALA A 31 17.27 -17.63 -4.34
C ALA A 31 16.76 -17.72 -2.89
N GLU A 32 17.33 -16.92 -1.98
CA GLU A 32 16.90 -16.85 -0.58
C GLU A 32 15.49 -16.26 -0.43
N ALA A 33 15.14 -15.27 -1.25
CA ALA A 33 13.78 -14.73 -1.29
C ALA A 33 12.75 -15.75 -1.82
N LEU A 34 13.16 -16.69 -2.68
CA LEU A 34 12.28 -17.73 -3.22
C LEU A 34 12.11 -18.93 -2.28
N GLN A 35 13.00 -19.13 -1.31
CA GLN A 35 12.84 -20.17 -0.28
C GLN A 35 11.64 -19.90 0.63
N ASP A 36 11.33 -18.63 0.87
CA ASP A 36 10.15 -18.21 1.61
C ASP A 36 8.94 -18.08 0.66
N LYS A 37 7.88 -18.86 0.93
CA LYS A 37 6.67 -18.88 0.09
C LYS A 37 5.95 -17.52 0.02
N THR A 38 6.00 -16.74 1.10
CA THR A 38 5.36 -15.42 1.18
C THR A 38 6.13 -14.42 0.33
N ARG A 39 7.45 -14.40 0.48
CA ARG A 39 8.34 -13.53 -0.31
C ARG A 39 8.29 -13.90 -1.80
N ALA A 40 8.29 -15.19 -2.13
CA ALA A 40 8.12 -15.68 -3.51
C ALA A 40 6.78 -15.22 -4.11
N LYS A 41 5.69 -15.30 -3.35
CA LYS A 41 4.36 -14.83 -3.80
C LYS A 41 4.35 -13.32 -4.02
N LEU A 42 4.97 -12.54 -3.14
CA LEU A 42 5.11 -11.09 -3.30
C LEU A 42 5.90 -10.73 -4.57
N LEU A 43 7.02 -11.41 -4.82
CA LEU A 43 7.82 -11.19 -6.04
C LEU A 43 7.02 -11.52 -7.30
N ARG A 44 6.26 -12.63 -7.30
CA ARG A 44 5.38 -12.98 -8.43
C ARG A 44 4.28 -11.94 -8.66
N LEU A 45 3.68 -11.42 -7.59
CA LEU A 45 2.66 -10.37 -7.69
C LEU A 45 3.25 -9.08 -8.26
N LEU A 46 4.45 -8.68 -7.81
CA LEU A 46 5.16 -7.50 -8.30
C LEU A 46 5.63 -7.66 -9.75
N ALA A 47 6.03 -8.87 -10.15
CA ALA A 47 6.41 -9.18 -11.52
C ALA A 47 5.21 -9.11 -12.48
N GLN A 48 4.05 -9.59 -12.05
CA GLN A 48 2.80 -9.55 -12.84
C GLN A 48 2.16 -8.16 -12.87
N HIS A 49 2.34 -7.39 -11.80
CA HIS A 49 1.86 -6.02 -11.67
C HIS A 49 3.07 -5.10 -11.46
N PRO A 50 3.81 -4.77 -12.53
CA PRO A 50 4.76 -3.67 -12.47
C PRO A 50 3.95 -2.41 -12.13
N GLY A 51 3.92 -2.05 -10.84
CA GLY A 51 3.21 -0.86 -10.37
C GLY A 51 3.67 0.38 -11.16
N PRO A 52 2.88 1.46 -11.15
CA PRO A 52 3.29 2.72 -11.78
C PRO A 52 4.65 3.07 -11.18
N ASP A 53 5.64 3.31 -12.06
CA ASP A 53 7.04 3.55 -11.74
C ASP A 53 7.19 4.35 -10.44
N VAL A 54 7.33 3.65 -9.32
CA VAL A 54 7.65 4.27 -8.03
C VAL A 54 9.17 4.38 -8.04
N SER A 55 9.70 5.10 -9.03
CA SER A 55 10.93 5.84 -8.82
C SER A 55 10.77 6.49 -7.44
N PRO A 56 11.65 6.19 -6.47
CA PRO A 56 11.64 6.97 -5.24
C PRO A 56 11.68 8.42 -5.70
N PRO A 57 10.82 9.32 -5.18
CA PRO A 57 10.99 10.72 -5.50
C PRO A 57 12.43 11.04 -5.08
N VAL A 58 13.31 11.21 -6.08
CA VAL A 58 14.55 11.92 -5.91
C VAL A 58 14.10 13.17 -5.19
N ARG A 59 14.53 13.34 -3.94
CA ARG A 59 14.31 14.57 -3.21
C ARG A 59 15.11 15.64 -3.94
N THR A 60 14.58 16.14 -5.05
CA THR A 60 14.86 17.48 -5.51
C THR A 60 14.09 18.39 -4.58
N GLU A 61 14.79 18.86 -3.55
CA GLU A 61 14.46 20.13 -2.92
C GLU A 61 14.30 21.17 -4.04
N GLY A 62 13.06 21.56 -4.34
CA GLY A 62 12.79 22.55 -5.38
C GLY A 62 11.67 22.13 -6.33
N GLY A 63 10.45 22.03 -5.82
CA GLY A 63 9.30 21.75 -6.66
C GLY A 63 8.03 21.61 -5.85
N ALA A 64 7.53 22.73 -5.32
CA ALA A 64 6.24 22.80 -4.65
C ALA A 64 5.13 22.35 -5.61
N ARG A 65 4.76 21.06 -5.56
CA ARG A 65 3.46 20.61 -6.09
C ARG A 65 2.40 20.86 -5.01
N PRO A 66 1.27 21.50 -5.33
CA PRO A 66 0.21 21.74 -4.36
C PRO A 66 -0.32 20.39 -3.90
N ARG A 67 -0.13 20.10 -2.61
CA ARG A 67 -0.78 18.97 -1.94
C ARG A 67 -2.28 19.16 -2.11
N ARG A 68 -2.93 18.26 -2.85
CA ARG A 68 -4.39 18.12 -2.79
C ARG A 68 -4.73 17.80 -1.34
N THR A 69 -5.17 18.79 -0.59
CA THR A 69 -5.81 18.58 0.70
C THR A 69 -7.06 17.76 0.43
N TRP A 70 -7.03 16.49 0.82
CA TRP A 70 -8.22 15.67 0.86
C TRP A 70 -9.16 16.33 1.86
N ARG A 71 -10.16 17.06 1.35
CA ARG A 71 -11.21 17.68 2.14
C ARG A 71 -12.28 16.61 2.30
N PRO A 72 -12.57 16.11 3.51
CA PRO A 72 -13.69 15.20 3.68
C PRO A 72 -14.96 15.92 3.17
N PRO A 73 -15.87 15.23 2.48
CA PRO A 73 -17.18 15.78 2.20
C PRO A 73 -17.80 16.11 3.56
N GLN A 74 -18.07 17.40 3.74
CA GLN A 74 -18.81 17.98 4.85
C GLN A 74 -20.24 17.43 4.76
N HIS A 75 -20.39 16.18 5.18
CA HIS A 75 -21.68 15.53 5.37
C HIS A 75 -22.48 16.40 6.32
N ALA A 76 -23.67 16.76 5.85
CA ALA A 76 -24.72 17.38 6.62
C ALA A 76 -24.79 16.77 8.03
N ALA A 77 -24.88 17.66 9.01
CA ALA A 77 -25.13 17.42 10.43
C ALA A 77 -25.39 15.95 10.77
N ALA A 78 -24.34 15.24 11.19
CA ALA A 78 -24.53 13.97 11.87
C ALA A 78 -25.49 14.22 13.05
N PRO A 79 -26.58 13.45 13.21
CA PRO A 79 -27.41 13.59 14.40
C PRO A 79 -26.51 13.31 15.59
N GLN A 80 -26.34 14.32 16.45
CA GLN A 80 -25.60 14.15 17.69
C GLN A 80 -26.33 13.06 18.48
N PHE A 81 -25.68 11.91 18.63
CA PHE A 81 -26.14 10.87 19.53
C PHE A 81 -26.07 11.47 20.93
N ASP A 82 -27.22 11.85 21.50
CA ASP A 82 -27.29 12.35 22.85
C ASP A 82 -27.30 11.14 23.81
N PRO A 83 -26.19 10.88 24.52
CA PRO A 83 -26.10 9.72 25.39
C PRO A 83 -27.08 9.79 26.57
N LYS A 84 -27.68 10.96 26.87
CA LYS A 84 -28.75 11.04 27.89
C LYS A 84 -30.08 10.47 27.40
N ARG A 85 -30.38 10.53 26.09
CA ARG A 85 -31.64 9.97 25.54
C ARG A 85 -31.62 8.44 25.53
N ALA A 86 -30.44 7.84 25.31
CA ALA A 86 -30.28 6.39 25.29
C ALA A 86 -30.50 5.71 26.66
N ALA A 87 -30.39 6.45 27.76
CA ALA A 87 -30.60 5.93 29.11
C ALA A 87 -32.07 5.93 29.56
N SER A 88 -32.96 6.64 28.86
CA SER A 88 -34.36 6.80 29.27
C SER A 88 -35.34 5.80 28.65
N GLY A 89 -34.89 4.87 27.79
CA GLY A 89 -35.69 3.69 27.43
C GLY A 89 -37.07 3.95 26.80
N GLU A 90 -37.29 5.09 26.16
CA GLU A 90 -38.55 5.38 25.47
C GLU A 90 -38.42 5.01 23.99
N ARG A 91 -39.06 3.89 23.63
CA ARG A 91 -39.21 3.42 22.26
C ARG A 91 -40.65 3.74 21.85
N ASP A 92 -40.84 4.83 21.10
CA ASP A 92 -42.12 5.16 20.47
C ASP A 92 -42.51 4.04 19.48
N GLU A 93 -43.78 3.68 19.56
CA GLU A 93 -44.54 2.71 18.77
C GLU A 93 -44.95 3.24 17.39
#